data_AF-A0ABD7AAS9-F1
#
_entry.id   AF-A0ABD7AAS9-F1
#
_cell.length_a   1.000
_cell.length_b   1.000
_cell.length_c   1.000
_cell.angle_alpha   90.00
_cell.angle_beta   90.00
_cell.angle_gamma   90.00
#
_symmetry.space_group_name_H-M   'P 1'
#
loop_
_entity.id
_entity.type
_entity.pdbx_description
1 polymer ?
#
loop_
_entity_poly.entity_id
_entity_poly.type
_entity_poly.pdbx_seq_one_letter_code
_entity_poly.pdbx_strand_id
1 'polypeptide(L)' 'MKEYRVPVVVEVILERVTNISMGSELDNVMEFEDVADSAIDAPTETCFMKYE' A
#
# COMPACT_ATOMS: atom_id res chain seq x y z
N MET A 1 -31.42 -0.91 5.98
CA MET A 1 -30.39 -0.16 5.21
C MET A 1 -30.93 1.21 4.82
N LYS A 2 -30.86 2.18 5.74
CA LYS A 2 -31.37 3.53 5.54
C LYS A 2 -30.48 4.57 6.21
N GLU A 3 -29.22 4.21 6.44
CA GLU A 3 -28.26 5.13 7.04
C GLU A 3 -27.43 5.78 5.94
N TYR A 4 -27.12 7.05 6.19
CA TYR A 4 -26.85 8.15 5.26
C TYR A 4 -26.21 7.77 3.91
N ARG A 5 -26.94 8.07 2.83
CA ARG A 5 -26.53 7.89 1.42
C ARG A 5 -25.73 9.10 0.93
N VAL A 6 -24.70 9.46 1.69
CA VAL A 6 -23.83 10.59 1.37
C VAL A 6 -22.39 10.08 1.21
N PRO A 7 -21.55 10.77 0.42
CA PRO A 7 -20.12 10.45 0.38
C PRO A 7 -19.50 10.54 1.78
N VAL A 8 -18.68 9.56 2.12
CA VAL A 8 -17.92 9.52 3.38
C VAL A 8 -16.45 9.65 3.04
N VAL A 9 -15.78 10.66 3.59
CA VAL A 9 -14.33 10.85 3.47
C VAL A 9 -13.65 10.19 4.66
N VAL A 10 -12.65 9.36 4.40
CA VAL A 10 -11.74 8.83 5.41
C VAL A 10 -10.37 9.44 5.18
N GLU A 11 -9.98 10.35 6.05
CA GLU A 11 -8.69 11.04 5.99
C GLU A 11 -7.67 10.33 6.88
N VAL A 12 -6.47 10.13 6.36
CA VAL A 12 -5.33 9.59 7.09
C VAL A 12 -4.21 10.63 7.08
N ILE A 13 -3.75 11.03 8.26
CA ILE A 13 -2.62 11.95 8.40
C ILE A 13 -1.34 11.13 8.38
N LEU A 14 -0.57 11.26 7.31
CA LEU A 14 0.68 10.53 7.08
C LEU A 14 1.89 11.31 7.64
N GLU A 15 3.05 10.68 7.56
CA GLU A 15 4.30 11.40 7.80
C GLU A 15 4.56 12.47 6.73
N ARG A 16 5.52 13.35 7.01
CA ARG A 16 5.76 14.52 6.15
C ARG A 16 6.42 14.17 4.82
N VAL A 17 7.24 13.13 4.78
CA VAL A 17 8.03 12.72 3.62
C VAL A 17 8.18 11.20 3.65
N THR A 18 7.72 10.53 2.60
CA THR A 18 7.94 9.11 2.31
C THR A 18 8.30 9.00 0.83
N ASN A 19 9.33 8.26 0.47
CA ASN A 19 9.73 8.13 -0.94
C ASN A 19 9.17 6.81 -1.50
N ILE A 20 8.36 6.89 -2.56
CA ILE A 20 7.82 5.71 -3.21
C ILE A 20 8.81 5.17 -4.24
N SER A 21 9.03 3.85 -4.27
CA SER A 21 9.91 3.18 -5.22
C SER A 21 9.54 3.52 -6.67
N MET A 22 10.53 3.94 -7.45
CA MET A 22 10.34 4.37 -8.83
C MET A 22 11.66 4.32 -9.61
N GLY A 23 11.58 4.27 -10.94
CA GLY A 23 12.74 4.21 -11.83
C GLY A 23 12.41 4.72 -13.23
N SER A 24 13.44 5.06 -14.00
CA SER A 24 13.28 5.45 -15.41
C SER A 24 13.08 4.25 -16.34
N GLU A 25 13.62 3.10 -15.95
CA GLU A 25 13.64 1.85 -16.71
C GLU A 25 13.29 0.69 -15.78
N LEU A 26 12.86 -0.43 -16.36
CA LEU A 26 12.42 -1.61 -15.59
C LEU A 26 13.54 -2.26 -14.77
N ASP A 27 14.78 -2.23 -15.26
CA ASP A 27 15.96 -2.77 -14.57
C ASP A 27 16.63 -1.75 -13.65
N ASN A 28 16.10 -0.52 -13.58
CA ASN A 28 16.65 0.59 -12.83
C ASN A 28 15.60 1.24 -11.91
N VAL A 29 14.78 0.40 -11.25
CA VAL A 29 13.89 0.83 -10.17
C VAL A 29 14.70 0.97 -8.89
N MET A 30 14.56 2.11 -8.22
CA MET A 30 15.19 2.36 -6.92
C MET A 30 14.17 2.11 -5.81
N GLU A 31 14.52 1.22 -4.88
CA GLU A 31 13.77 0.95 -3.66
C GLU A 31 14.29 1.88 -2.54
N PHE A 32 13.44 2.79 -2.06
CA PHE A 32 13.82 3.76 -1.01
C PHE A 32 13.51 3.26 0.40
N GLU A 33 12.37 2.58 0.56
CA GLU A 33 11.91 2.00 1.82
C GLU A 33 12.26 0.50 1.90
N ASP A 34 11.99 -0.13 3.04
CA ASP A 34 12.31 -1.54 3.27
C ASP A 34 11.59 -2.48 2.31
N VAL A 35 12.33 -3.41 1.70
CA VAL A 35 11.78 -4.48 0.86
C VAL A 35 11.27 -5.62 1.75
N ALA A 36 10.12 -6.20 1.37
CA ALA A 36 9.53 -7.34 2.04
C ALA A 36 10.07 -8.67 1.50
N ASP A 37 10.60 -9.52 2.38
CA ASP A 37 11.04 -10.90 2.05
C ASP A 37 10.05 -11.97 2.53
N SER A 38 9.04 -11.59 3.33
CA SER A 38 8.13 -12.54 3.96
C SER A 38 6.69 -12.01 4.08
N ALA A 39 5.75 -12.92 4.32
CA ALA A 39 4.35 -12.59 4.59
C ALA A 39 4.16 -11.78 5.89
N ILE A 40 5.16 -11.70 6.77
CA ILE A 40 5.07 -10.89 7.99
C ILE A 40 5.14 -9.40 7.63
N ASP A 41 5.95 -9.07 6.62
CA ASP A 41 6.20 -7.71 6.17
C ASP A 41 5.10 -7.26 5.17
N ALA A 42 4.61 -8.18 4.33
CA ALA A 42 3.54 -7.96 3.36
C ALA A 42 2.41 -9.02 3.46
N PRO A 43 1.57 -8.97 4.51
CA PRO A 43 0.60 -10.04 4.82
C PRO A 43 -0.60 -10.12 3.87
N THR A 44 -0.91 -9.04 3.16
CA THR A 44 -2.10 -8.94 2.31
C THR A 44 -1.86 -9.33 0.86
N GLU A 45 -0.70 -9.89 0.54
CA GLU A 45 -0.45 -10.46 -0.79
C GLU A 45 -1.41 -11.62 -1.08
N THR A 46 -1.91 -11.72 -2.31
CA THR A 46 -2.89 -12.75 -2.71
C THR A 46 -2.40 -14.19 -2.56
N CYS A 47 -1.08 -14.40 -2.59
CA CYS A 47 -0.46 -15.69 -2.32
C CYS A 47 -0.65 -16.14 -0.85
N PHE A 48 -0.72 -15.18 0.09
CA PHE A 48 -0.81 -15.43 1.52
C PHE A 48 -2.22 -15.24 2.08
N MET A 49 -3.00 -14.33 1.51
CA MET A 49 -4.34 -13.96 1.97
C MET A 49 -5.42 -14.35 0.95
N LYS A 50 -6.41 -15.12 1.41
CA LYS A 50 -7.59 -15.44 0.60
C LYS A 50 -8.59 -14.29 0.66
N TYR A 51 -8.87 -13.70 -0.50
CA TYR A 51 -9.94 -12.72 -0.67
C TYR A 51 -11.27 -13.42 -1.00
N GLU A 52 -12.37 -12.86 -0.52
CA GLU A 52 -13.75 -13.28 -0.84
C GLU A 52 -14.24 -12.69 -2.16
#